data_AF-A0AAA9ST03-F1
#
_entry.id   AF-A0AAA9ST03-F1
#
_cell.length_a   1.000
_cell.length_b   1.000
_cell.length_c   1.000
_cell.angle_alpha   90.00
_cell.angle_beta   90.00
_cell.angle_gamma   90.00
#
_symmetry.space_group_name_H-M   'P 1'
#
loop_
_entity.id
_entity.type
_entity.pdbx_description
1 polymer ?
#
loop_
_entity_poly.entity_id
_entity_poly.type
_entity_poly.pdbx_seq_one_letter_code
_entity_poly.pdbx_strand_id
1 'polypeptide(L)'
;SDHLTCLLRNLYAGQEATVRTGHGTTDWFQIGKGVRQGCILSPCLFNFYAEYIMRNAGLEETQAGIKIAGRNINILSYADDTTLMAESEEELKSLLMKVKVE
;
A
#
# COMPACT_ATOMS: atom_id res chain seq x y z
N SER A 1 -15.35 6.77 15.87
CA SER A 1 -14.10 6.63 15.11
C SER A 1 -12.98 6.14 16.03
N ASP A 2 -12.71 6.85 17.13
CA ASP A 2 -11.59 6.59 18.05
C ASP A 2 -11.57 5.18 18.67
N HIS A 3 -12.76 4.65 18.96
CA HIS A 3 -13.07 3.22 19.14
C HIS A 3 -12.18 2.27 18.33
N LEU A 4 -12.39 2.35 17.03
CA LEU A 4 -11.82 1.44 16.05
C LEU A 4 -10.33 1.68 15.86
N THR A 5 -9.90 2.95 15.84
CA THR A 5 -8.49 3.31 15.73
C THR A 5 -7.68 2.81 16.93
N CYS A 6 -8.24 2.89 18.14
CA CYS A 6 -7.62 2.35 19.34
C CYS A 6 -7.46 0.82 19.25
N LEU A 7 -8.53 0.12 18.84
CA LEU A 7 -8.51 -1.32 18.67
C LEU A 7 -7.47 -1.78 17.63
N LEU A 8 -7.40 -1.08 16.49
CA LEU A 8 -6.40 -1.36 15.45
C LEU A 8 -4.97 -1.09 15.94
N ARG A 9 -4.71 0.02 16.64
CA ARG A 9 -3.39 0.28 17.23
C ARG A 9 -3.00 -0.80 18.23
N ASN A 10 -3.91 -1.21 19.10
CA ASN A 10 -3.65 -2.25 20.09
C ASN A 10 -3.42 -3.62 19.43
N LEU A 11 -4.05 -3.90 18.28
CA LEU A 11 -3.81 -5.12 17.51
C LEU A 11 -2.39 -5.17 16.93
N TYR A 12 -1.82 -4.03 16.56
CA TYR A 12 -0.51 -3.93 15.91
C TYR A 12 0.64 -3.50 16.84
N ALA A 13 0.34 -3.04 18.06
CA ALA A 13 1.35 -2.64 19.03
C ALA A 13 2.06 -3.85 19.64
N GLY A 14 3.41 -3.81 19.68
CA GLY A 14 4.24 -4.79 20.39
C GLY A 14 4.07 -6.23 19.89
N GLN A 15 3.80 -6.41 18.60
CA GLN A 15 3.57 -7.73 18.03
C GLN A 15 4.84 -8.57 17.99
N GLU A 16 4.72 -9.85 18.34
CA GLU A 16 5.75 -10.86 18.16
C GLU A 16 5.24 -11.99 17.26
N ALA A 17 6.17 -12.63 16.56
CA ALA A 17 5.91 -13.82 15.75
C ALA A 17 7.02 -14.85 15.91
N THR A 18 6.71 -16.08 15.53
CA THR A 18 7.67 -17.17 15.38
C THR A 18 7.31 -17.95 14.11
N VAL A 19 8.31 -18.60 13.49
CA VAL A 19 8.12 -19.40 12.29
C VAL A 19 8.16 -20.88 12.66
N ARG A 20 7.08 -21.61 12.33
CA ARG A 20 7.05 -23.07 12.44
C ARG A 20 7.57 -23.70 11.15
N THR A 21 8.62 -24.50 11.26
CA THR A 21 9.26 -25.23 10.15
C THR A 21 9.16 -26.74 10.37
N GLY A 22 9.60 -27.54 9.40
CA GLY A 22 9.70 -29.00 9.57
C GLY A 22 10.70 -29.46 10.63
N HIS A 23 11.63 -28.58 11.06
CA HIS A 23 12.67 -28.88 12.04
C HIS A 23 12.36 -28.35 13.45
N GLY A 24 11.22 -27.68 13.63
CA GLY A 24 10.83 -27.04 14.89
C GLY A 24 10.34 -25.61 14.71
N THR A 25 10.15 -24.93 15.83
CA THR A 25 9.66 -23.55 15.91
C THR A 25 10.84 -22.63 16.24
N THR A 26 10.97 -21.50 15.55
CA THR A 26 12.04 -20.52 15.83
C THR A 26 11.78 -19.77 17.15
N ASP A 27 12.77 -19.01 17.61
CA ASP A 27 12.54 -18.04 18.68
C ASP A 27 11.53 -16.97 18.25
N TRP A 28 10.93 -16.32 19.24
CA TRP A 28 10.06 -15.18 19.04
C TRP A 28 10.87 -13.97 18.57
N PHE A 29 10.31 -13.21 17.63
CA PHE A 29 10.86 -11.95 17.15
C PHE A 29 9.77 -10.90 16.99
N GLN A 30 10.15 -9.63 17.14
CA GLN A 30 9.24 -8.50 17.04
C GLN A 30 8.88 -8.22 15.57
N ILE A 31 7.59 -7.99 15.30
CA ILE A 31 7.11 -7.52 14.00
C ILE A 31 7.19 -5.99 13.99
N GLY A 32 8.07 -5.43 13.16
CA GLY A 32 8.25 -3.99 13.03
C GLY A 32 7.30 -3.31 12.04
N LYS A 33 7.01 -3.94 10.90
CA LYS A 33 6.18 -3.38 9.83
C LYS A 33 5.38 -4.49 9.13
N GLY A 34 4.22 -4.10 8.58
CA GLY A 34 3.38 -4.97 7.76
C GLY A 34 2.03 -5.27 8.41
N VAL A 35 1.20 -6.02 7.67
CA VAL A 35 -0.11 -6.49 8.09
C VAL A 35 -0.07 -7.99 8.40
N ARG A 36 -0.97 -8.48 9.26
CA ARG A 36 -1.03 -9.92 9.59
C ARG A 36 -1.54 -10.73 8.40
N GLN A 37 -0.71 -11.55 7.76
CA GLN A 37 -1.19 -12.43 6.70
C GLN A 37 -2.25 -13.41 7.24
N GLY A 38 -3.34 -13.62 6.47
CA GLY A 38 -4.49 -14.44 6.89
C GLY A 38 -5.49 -13.74 7.82
N CYS A 39 -5.23 -12.52 8.28
CA CYS A 39 -6.25 -11.74 9.01
C CYS A 39 -7.25 -11.11 8.03
N ILE A 40 -8.54 -11.20 8.35
CA ILE A 40 -9.65 -10.68 7.54
C ILE A 40 -9.54 -9.15 7.32
N LEU A 41 -8.98 -8.42 8.28
CA LEU A 41 -8.83 -6.97 8.19
C LEU A 41 -7.59 -6.52 7.40
N SER A 42 -6.59 -7.40 7.25
CA SER A 42 -5.32 -7.04 6.62
C SER A 42 -5.44 -6.55 5.17
N PRO A 43 -6.26 -7.15 4.30
CA PRO A 43 -6.48 -6.63 2.95
C PRO A 43 -7.05 -5.19 2.96
N CYS A 44 -7.97 -4.89 3.86
CA CYS A 44 -8.55 -3.55 3.96
C CYS A 44 -7.52 -2.52 4.43
N LEU A 45 -6.72 -2.87 5.46
CA LEU A 45 -5.66 -2.00 5.98
C LEU A 45 -4.57 -1.75 4.94
N PHE A 46 -4.20 -2.78 4.17
CA PHE A 46 -3.25 -2.65 3.07
C PHE A 46 -3.78 -1.68 2.00
N ASN A 47 -5.03 -1.87 1.56
CA ASN A 47 -5.64 -0.99 0.56
C ASN A 47 -5.75 0.46 1.05
N PHE A 48 -6.10 0.69 2.32
CA PHE A 48 -6.13 2.05 2.87
C PHE A 48 -4.76 2.71 2.89
N TYR A 49 -3.71 1.97 3.23
CA TYR A 49 -2.35 2.49 3.24
C TYR A 49 -1.86 2.78 1.81
N ALA A 50 -2.11 1.88 0.86
CA ALA A 50 -1.77 2.09 -0.54
C ALA A 50 -2.50 3.32 -1.12
N GLU A 51 -3.80 3.45 -0.89
CA GLU A 51 -4.59 4.61 -1.31
C GLU A 51 -4.06 5.92 -0.71
N TYR A 52 -3.66 5.91 0.57
CA TYR A 52 -3.05 7.05 1.23
C TYR A 52 -1.75 7.48 0.52
N ILE A 53 -0.86 6.53 0.21
CA ILE A 53 0.37 6.79 -0.54
C ILE A 53 0.06 7.42 -1.90
N MET A 54 -0.88 6.83 -2.66
CA MET A 54 -1.20 7.28 -4.01
C MET A 54 -1.80 8.69 -4.05
N ARG A 55 -2.63 9.04 -3.05
CA ARG A 55 -3.15 10.40 -2.88
C ARG A 55 -2.03 11.38 -2.54
N ASN A 56 -1.14 11.01 -1.62
CA ASN A 56 -0.02 11.88 -1.21
C ASN A 56 1.00 12.09 -2.33
N ALA A 57 1.15 11.12 -3.24
CA ALA A 57 1.99 11.27 -4.43
C ALA A 57 1.44 12.33 -5.42
N GLY A 58 0.25 12.88 -5.20
CA GLY A 58 -0.32 13.93 -6.05
C GLY A 58 -0.59 13.45 -7.47
N LEU A 59 -1.00 12.18 -7.61
CA LEU A 59 -1.35 11.57 -8.88
C LEU A 59 -2.71 12.07 -9.40
N GLU A 60 -3.67 12.39 -8.53
CA GLU A 60 -4.98 12.92 -8.97
C GLU A 60 -4.86 14.33 -9.59
N GLU A 61 -3.88 15.12 -9.15
CA GLU A 61 -3.69 16.51 -9.60
C GLU A 61 -2.88 16.63 -10.90
N THR A 62 -2.33 15.51 -11.39
CA THR A 62 -1.47 15.52 -12.57
C THR A 62 -2.27 15.45 -13.87
N GLN A 63 -1.79 16.15 -14.89
CA GLN A 63 -2.32 16.01 -16.26
C GLN A 63 -1.69 14.84 -17.03
N ALA A 64 -0.60 14.27 -16.51
CA ALA A 64 0.08 13.11 -17.08
C ALA A 64 -0.73 11.82 -16.87
N GLY A 65 -0.89 11.00 -17.90
CA GLY A 65 -1.72 9.80 -17.87
C GLY A 65 -2.45 9.57 -19.18
N ILE A 66 -3.28 8.53 -19.24
CA ILE A 66 -4.07 8.21 -20.44
C ILE A 66 -5.47 8.82 -20.30
N LYS A 67 -5.88 9.62 -21.30
CA LYS A 67 -7.23 10.20 -21.33
C LYS A 67 -8.27 9.18 -21.79
N ILE A 68 -9.20 8.83 -20.91
CA ILE A 68 -10.32 7.93 -21.18
C ILE A 68 -11.62 8.63 -20.77
N ALA A 69 -12.56 8.78 -21.71
CA ALA A 69 -13.86 9.43 -21.48
C ALA A 69 -13.78 10.81 -20.78
N GLY A 70 -12.76 11.61 -21.15
CA GLY A 70 -12.53 12.94 -20.59
C GLY A 70 -11.89 12.96 -19.19
N ARG A 71 -11.50 11.81 -18.65
CA ARG A 71 -10.77 11.68 -17.39
C ARG A 71 -9.34 11.23 -17.65
N ASN A 72 -8.42 11.70 -16.81
CA ASN A 72 -7.04 11.23 -16.85
C ASN A 72 -6.89 9.99 -15.96
N ILE A 73 -6.38 8.89 -16.51
CA ILE A 73 -6.10 7.65 -15.78
C ILE A 73 -4.61 7.39 -15.83
N ASN A 74 -3.95 7.50 -14.68
CA ASN A 74 -2.50 7.34 -14.55
C ASN A 74 -2.07 6.14 -13.69
N ILE A 75 -3.00 5.54 -12.96
CA ILE A 75 -2.72 4.42 -12.05
C ILE A 75 -3.81 3.36 -12.11
N LEU A 76 -3.40 2.11 -12.11
CA LEU A 76 -4.23 0.94 -11.85
C LEU A 76 -3.55 0.13 -10.75
N SER A 77 -4.27 -0.13 -9.66
CA SER A 77 -3.75 -0.92 -8.55
C SER A 77 -4.67 -2.10 -8.26
N TYR A 78 -4.08 -3.27 -8.08
CA TYR A 78 -4.77 -4.49 -7.68
C TYR A 78 -3.93 -5.21 -6.63
N ALA A 79 -4.42 -5.24 -5.39
CA ALA A 79 -3.64 -5.71 -4.25
C ALA A 79 -2.25 -5.04 -4.24
N ASP A 80 -1.17 -5.82 -4.22
CA ASP A 80 0.21 -5.34 -4.25
C ASP A 80 0.72 -4.92 -5.64
N ASP A 81 0.01 -5.27 -6.72
CA ASP A 81 0.37 -4.85 -8.07
C ASP A 81 -0.09 -3.42 -8.36
N THR A 82 0.81 -2.58 -8.84
CA THR A 82 0.50 -1.21 -9.29
C THR A 82 1.11 -0.94 -10.66
N THR A 83 0.29 -0.44 -11.58
CA THR A 83 0.67 -0.07 -12.94
C THR A 83 0.47 1.42 -13.15
N LEU A 84 1.55 2.12 -13.54
CA LEU A 84 1.49 3.50 -13.99
C LEU A 84 1.34 3.56 -15.51
N MET A 85 0.55 4.51 -15.98
CA MET A 85 0.25 4.69 -17.40
C MET A 85 0.37 6.16 -17.78
N ALA A 86 0.87 6.43 -18.99
CA ALA A 86 1.05 7.77 -19.55
C ALA A 86 1.08 7.74 -21.08
N GLU A 87 0.87 8.89 -21.73
CA GLU A 87 0.91 9.04 -23.18
C GLU A 87 2.35 9.11 -23.74
N SER A 88 3.34 9.44 -22.89
CA SER A 88 4.75 9.53 -23.26
C SER A 88 5.69 8.97 -22.19
N GLU A 89 6.93 8.70 -22.58
CA GLU A 89 7.98 8.24 -21.67
C GLU A 89 8.33 9.34 -20.63
N GLU A 90 8.33 10.61 -21.05
CA GLU A 90 8.59 11.76 -20.19
C GLU A 90 7.52 11.90 -19.10
N GLU A 91 6.25 11.75 -19.47
CA GLU A 91 5.14 11.74 -18.52
C GLU A 91 5.25 10.55 -17.56
N LEU A 92 5.55 9.36 -18.06
CA LEU A 92 5.74 8.17 -17.22
C LEU A 92 6.87 8.37 -16.21
N LYS A 93 8.01 8.95 -16.63
CA LYS A 93 9.11 9.30 -15.73
C LYS A 93 8.67 10.30 -14.65
N SER A 94 7.85 11.30 -15.00
CA SER A 94 7.32 12.26 -14.04
C SER A 94 6.41 11.61 -12.99
N LEU A 95 5.55 10.67 -13.39
CA LEU A 95 4.70 9.91 -12.49
C LEU A 95 5.52 9.01 -11.57
N LEU A 96 6.54 8.34 -12.12
CA LEU A 96 7.45 7.50 -11.34
C LEU A 96 8.18 8.31 -10.25
N MET A 97 8.64 9.52 -10.59
CA MET A 97 9.30 10.40 -9.63
C MET A 97 8.36 10.84 -8.51
N LYS A 98 7.07 11.03 -8.78
CA LYS A 98 6.07 11.35 -7.75
C LYS A 98 5.83 10.21 -6.77
N VAL A 99 5.74 8.98 -7.27
CA VAL A 99 5.48 7.79 -6.43
C VAL A 99 6.70 7.39 -5.60
N LYS A 100 7.92 7.66 -6.08
CA LYS A 100 9.18 7.31 -5.38
C LYS A 100 9.50 8.15 -4.14
N VAL A 101 8.73 9.19 -3.83
CA VAL A 101 9.06 10.17 -2.77
C VAL A 101 8.67 9.68 -1.36
N GLU A 102 7.98 8.53 -1.23
CA GLU A 102 7.84 7.81 0.06
C GLU A 102 8.83 6.65 0.23
#